data_AF-A0A3D0NWU0-F1
#
_entry.id   AF-A0A3D0NWU0-F1
#
_cell.length_a   1.000
_cell.length_b   1.000
_cell.length_c   1.000
_cell.angle_alpha   90.00
_cell.angle_beta   90.00
_cell.angle_gamma   90.00
#
_symmetry.space_group_name_H-M   'P 1'
#
loop_
_entity.id
_entity.type
_entity.pdbx_description
1 polymer ?
#
loop_
_entity_poly.entity_id
_entity_poly.type
_entity_poly.pdbx_seq_one_letter_code
_entity_poly.pdbx_strand_id
1 'polypeptide(L)' 'IISVGGGTQRLPRLIGEARALEMFFPAEPFPAEWALNAGLVDRIAEDPVLAAIEEAF' A
#
# COMPACT_ATOMS: atom_id res chain seq x y z
N ILE A 1 -9.80 -9.36 -13.16
CA ILE A 1 -10.67 -9.21 -11.95
C ILE A 1 -10.43 -7.80 -11.42
N ILE A 2 -11.46 -6.99 -11.23
CA ILE A 2 -11.34 -5.64 -10.64
C ILE A 2 -11.26 -5.78 -9.12
N SER A 3 -10.46 -4.95 -8.44
CA SER A 3 -10.33 -4.99 -6.97
C SER A 3 -11.71 -4.81 -6.31
N VAL A 4 -12.12 -5.77 -5.49
CA VAL A 4 -13.34 -5.69 -4.66
C VAL A 4 -13.03 -4.95 -3.36
N GLY A 5 -14.03 -4.32 -2.71
CA GLY A 5 -13.85 -3.65 -1.41
C GLY A 5 -13.40 -2.18 -1.48
N GLY A 6 -13.42 -1.58 -2.67
CA GLY A 6 -13.10 -0.15 -2.86
C GLY A 6 -11.63 0.16 -3.15
N GLY A 7 -10.81 -0.84 -3.52
CA GLY A 7 -9.40 -0.64 -3.89
C GLY A 7 -9.22 0.38 -5.02
N THR A 8 -10.04 0.29 -6.07
CA THR A 8 -10.09 1.28 -7.17
C THR A 8 -10.47 2.69 -6.73
N GLN A 9 -11.07 2.84 -5.54
CA GLN A 9 -11.45 4.14 -4.99
C GLN A 9 -10.41 4.66 -4.00
N ARG A 10 -10.04 3.88 -3.00
CA ARG A 10 -9.14 4.35 -1.95
C ARG A 10 -7.70 4.47 -2.44
N LEU A 11 -7.23 3.50 -3.22
CA LEU A 11 -5.82 3.44 -3.59
C LEU A 11 -5.36 4.66 -4.40
N PRO A 12 -6.06 5.12 -5.47
CA PRO A 12 -5.65 6.33 -6.18
C PRO A 12 -5.63 7.59 -5.31
N ARG A 13 -6.44 7.64 -4.25
CA ARG A 13 -6.49 8.78 -3.30
C ARG A 13 -5.35 8.73 -2.30
N LEU A 14 -4.81 7.55 -1.99
CA LEU A 14 -3.69 7.36 -1.07
C LEU A 14 -2.35 7.60 -1.77
N ILE A 15 -2.14 6.99 -2.94
CA ILE A 15 -0.81 6.92 -3.58
C ILE A 15 -0.74 7.65 -4.94
N GLY A 16 -1.82 8.31 -5.34
CA GLY A 16 -1.96 8.94 -6.65
C GLY A 16 -2.41 7.98 -7.76
N GLU A 17 -2.99 8.55 -8.82
CA GLU A 17 -3.59 7.78 -9.93
C GLU A 17 -2.56 6.96 -10.70
N ALA A 18 -1.41 7.55 -11.05
CA ALA A 18 -0.36 6.88 -11.81
C ALA A 18 0.14 5.61 -11.11
N ARG A 19 0.47 5.70 -9.81
CA ARG A 19 0.95 4.55 -9.03
C ARG A 19 -0.13 3.50 -8.82
N ALA A 20 -1.39 3.91 -8.66
CA ALA A 20 -2.48 2.95 -8.57
C ALA A 20 -2.65 2.16 -9.88
N LEU A 21 -2.48 2.80 -11.04
CA LEU A 21 -2.51 2.12 -12.33
C LEU A 21 -1.33 1.14 -12.52
N GLU A 22 -0.14 1.49 -12.03
CA GLU A 22 1.03 0.59 -11.97
C GLU A 22 0.75 -0.66 -11.14
N MET A 23 -0.14 -0.59 -10.14
CA MET A 23 -0.56 -1.77 -9.37
C MET A 23 -1.69 -2.55 -10.07
N PHE A 24 -2.64 -1.85 -10.70
CA PHE A 24 -3.83 -2.49 -11.27
C PHE A 24 -3.57 -3.28 -12.55
N PHE A 25 -2.70 -2.80 -13.45
CA PHE A 25 -2.52 -3.43 -14.76
C PHE A 25 -1.61 -4.67 -14.72
N PRO A 26 -0.43 -4.63 -14.07
CA PRO A 26 0.44 -5.80 -13.97
C PRO A 26 -0.08 -6.80 -12.93
N ALA A 27 -0.72 -6.29 -11.85
CA ALA A 27 -1.16 -7.09 -10.70
C ALA A 27 -0.04 -7.95 -10.09
N GLU A 28 1.18 -7.40 -10.05
CA GLU A 28 2.37 -8.06 -9.52
C GLU A 28 2.66 -7.60 -8.08
N PRO A 29 3.31 -8.45 -7.25
CA PRO A 29 3.84 -8.03 -5.96
C PRO A 29 4.91 -6.95 -6.12
N PHE A 30 4.95 -6.01 -5.18
CA PHE A 30 5.95 -4.94 -5.11
C PHE A 30 6.74 -5.03 -3.80
N PRO A 31 7.99 -4.55 -3.78
CA PRO A 31 8.80 -4.55 -2.58
C PRO A 31 8.29 -3.53 -1.54
N ALA A 32 8.60 -3.75 -0.26
CA ALA A 32 8.13 -2.90 0.83
C ALA A 32 8.60 -1.44 0.70
N GLU A 33 9.81 -1.24 0.19
CA GLU A 33 10.42 0.07 -0.07
C GLU A 33 9.62 0.89 -1.08
N TRP A 34 9.03 0.22 -2.08
CA TRP A 34 8.14 0.89 -3.03
C TRP A 34 6.89 1.40 -2.33
N ALA A 35 6.28 0.59 -1.47
CA ALA A 35 5.08 0.95 -0.72
C ALA A 35 5.32 2.16 0.19
N LEU A 36 6.47 2.19 0.87
CA LEU A 36 6.89 3.31 1.71
C LEU A 36 7.08 4.58 0.87
N ASN A 37 7.82 4.49 -0.24
CA ASN A 37 8.05 5.61 -1.15
C ASN A 37 6.78 6.09 -1.87
N ALA A 38 5.75 5.25 -1.92
CA ALA A 38 4.41 5.58 -2.44
C ALA A 38 3.51 6.24 -1.42
N GLY A 39 3.89 6.27 -0.14
CA GLY A 39 3.01 6.70 0.94
C GLY A 39 1.85 5.73 1.17
N LEU A 40 1.99 4.46 0.73
CA LEU A 40 1.00 3.42 0.99
C LEU A 40 1.07 2.91 2.44
N VAL A 41 2.27 2.97 3.02
CA VAL A 41 2.58 2.60 4.41
C VAL A 41 3.48 3.66 5.01
N ASP A 42 3.41 3.83 6.33
CA ASP A 42 4.18 4.85 7.05
C ASP A 42 5.59 4.37 7.46
N ARG A 43 5.79 3.05 7.58
CA ARG A 43 7.02 2.42 8.09
C ARG A 43 7.20 0.99 7.57
N ILE A 44 8.45 0.54 7.52
CA ILE A 44 8.84 -0.87 7.32
C ILE A 44 9.46 -1.38 8.63
N ALA A 45 9.11 -2.61 9.03
CA ALA A 45 9.62 -3.26 10.24
C ALA A 45 9.81 -4.77 10.01
N GLU A 46 10.69 -5.39 10.78
CA GLU A 46 10.89 -6.86 10.77
C GLU A 46 9.65 -7.59 11.30
N ASP A 47 9.05 -7.07 12.38
CA ASP A 47 7.74 -7.49 12.89
C ASP A 47 6.73 -6.34 12.75
N PRO A 48 5.98 -6.27 11.63
CA PRO A 48 5.06 -5.17 11.38
C PRO A 48 3.84 -5.17 12.32
N VAL A 49 3.49 -6.31 12.92
CA VAL A 49 2.34 -6.40 13.83
C VAL A 49 2.71 -5.84 15.19
N LEU A 50 3.84 -6.28 15.75
CA LEU A 50 4.35 -5.74 17.01
C LEU A 50 4.60 -4.23 16.88
N ALA A 51 5.25 -3.82 15.79
CA ALA A 51 5.53 -2.43 15.49
C ALA A 51 4.24 -1.57 15.49
N ALA A 52 3.18 -2.02 14.82
CA ALA A 52 1.91 -1.29 14.77
C ALA A 52 1.21 -1.23 16.13
N ILE A 53 1.33 -2.28 16.95
CA ILE A 53 0.81 -2.28 18.33
C ILE A 53 1.53 -1.22 19.16
N GLU A 54 2.85 -1.16 19.11
CA GLU A 54 3.66 -0.20 19.88
C GLU A 54 3.37 1.27 19.52
N GLU A 55 2.98 1.58 18.27
CA GLU A 55 2.59 2.95 17.88
C GLU A 55 1.15 3.32 18.26
N ALA A 56 0.28 2.33 18.45
CA ALA A 56 -1.12 2.54 18.79
C ALA A 56 -1.36 2.78 20.29
N PHE A 57 -0.35 2.55 21.14
CA PHE A 57 -0.37 2.72 22.60
C PHE A 57 0.62 3.78 23.05
#